data_AF-K6TUM6-F1
#
_entry.id   AF-K6TUM6-F1
#
_cell.length_a   1.000
_cell.length_b   1.000
_cell.length_c   1.000
_cell.angle_alpha   90.00
_cell.angle_beta   90.00
_cell.angle_gamma   90.00
#
_symmetry.space_group_name_H-M   'P 1'
#
loop_
_entity.id
_entity.type
_entity.pdbx_description
1 polymer ?
#
loop_
_entity_poly.entity_id
_entity_poly.type
_entity_poly.pdbx_seq_one_letter_code
_entity_poly.pdbx_strand_id
1 'polypeptide(L)'
;MKKCIMNLLKYIIAICLIVSYFFILFNSININVPLEYKMYYIKKQLMDWPGINGLDYSLNTNLMFSLEHKDNLVKCRGNGWNKIEDDGTWTQDDAKLYLNLNDEVSGDKTLKLVLGKAMPDTTVHILINDKELLSFKPLQDKQEYEFKIPKEFLKDKFLCLNFKVDNCNYINDTNNYHKKILAGIFIESINLL
;
A
#
# COMPACT_ATOMS: atom_id res chain seq x y z
N MET A 1 27.84 -58.99 -9.10
CA MET A 1 26.87 -58.30 -9.99
C MET A 1 25.67 -57.67 -9.25
N LYS A 2 24.84 -58.42 -8.49
CA LYS A 2 23.65 -57.87 -7.80
C LYS A 2 23.90 -56.60 -6.94
N LYS A 3 24.99 -56.58 -6.17
CA LYS A 3 25.36 -55.44 -5.29
C LYS A 3 25.73 -54.16 -6.07
N CYS A 4 26.36 -54.32 -7.24
CA CYS A 4 26.73 -53.22 -8.12
C CYS A 4 25.51 -52.62 -8.82
N ILE A 5 24.59 -53.47 -9.28
CA ILE A 5 23.29 -53.06 -9.85
C ILE A 5 22.45 -52.32 -8.80
N MET A 6 22.42 -52.82 -7.56
CA MET A 6 21.68 -52.20 -6.46
C MET A 6 22.26 -50.83 -6.07
N ASN A 7 23.58 -50.66 -6.10
CA ASN A 7 24.21 -49.35 -5.88
C ASN A 7 23.91 -48.38 -7.03
N LEU A 8 23.96 -48.85 -8.29
CA LEU A 8 23.60 -48.05 -9.46
C LEU A 8 22.15 -47.53 -9.36
N LEU A 9 21.22 -48.39 -8.93
CA LEU A 9 19.81 -48.04 -8.76
C LEU A 9 19.61 -46.94 -7.70
N LYS A 10 20.37 -46.99 -6.59
CA LYS A 10 20.35 -45.94 -5.56
C LYS A 10 20.84 -44.59 -6.10
N TYR A 11 21.90 -44.58 -6.91
CA TYR A 11 22.39 -43.36 -7.54
C TYR A 11 21.38 -42.77 -8.52
N ILE A 12 20.73 -43.62 -9.33
CA ILE A 12 19.67 -43.17 -10.26
C ILE A 12 18.51 -42.55 -9.48
N ILE A 13 18.03 -43.20 -8.41
CA ILE A 13 16.96 -42.64 -7.56
C ILE A 13 17.38 -41.31 -6.93
N ALA A 14 18.62 -41.23 -6.41
CA ALA A 14 19.14 -39.99 -5.82
C ALA A 14 19.20 -38.85 -6.86
N ILE A 15 19.67 -39.13 -8.08
CA ILE A 15 19.69 -38.15 -9.17
C ILE A 15 18.27 -37.73 -9.55
N CYS A 16 17.32 -38.66 -9.67
CA CYS A 16 15.92 -38.35 -9.94
C CYS A 16 15.32 -37.44 -8.86
N LEU A 17 15.61 -37.69 -7.58
CA LEU A 17 15.16 -36.85 -6.46
C LEU A 17 15.76 -35.45 -6.54
N ILE A 18 17.06 -35.33 -6.85
CA ILE A 18 17.74 -34.04 -7.00
C ILE A 18 17.13 -33.24 -8.16
N VAL A 19 16.94 -33.88 -9.32
CA VAL A 19 16.33 -33.23 -10.50
C VAL A 19 14.89 -32.82 -10.21
N SER A 20 14.11 -33.69 -9.56
CA SER A 20 12.73 -33.38 -9.15
C SER A 20 12.68 -32.19 -8.18
N TYR A 21 13.60 -32.13 -7.21
CA TYR A 21 13.71 -31.02 -6.28
C TYR A 21 13.97 -29.70 -7.00
N PHE A 22 14.97 -29.65 -7.89
CA PHE A 22 15.27 -28.44 -8.66
C PHE A 22 14.11 -28.04 -9.58
N PHE A 23 13.42 -29.02 -10.18
CA PHE A 23 12.24 -28.75 -11.00
C PHE A 23 11.11 -28.11 -10.19
N ILE A 24 10.80 -28.64 -9.00
CA ILE A 24 9.79 -28.06 -8.10
C ILE A 24 10.21 -26.66 -7.65
N LEU A 25 11.48 -26.48 -7.27
CA LEU A 25 12.02 -25.18 -6.85
C LEU A 25 11.90 -24.14 -7.97
N PHE A 26 12.25 -24.50 -9.20
CA PHE A 26 12.15 -23.62 -10.36
C PHE A 26 10.69 -23.24 -10.66
N ASN A 27 9.77 -24.20 -10.62
CA ASN A 27 8.35 -23.91 -10.79
C ASN A 27 7.80 -23.05 -9.64
N SER A 28 8.28 -23.25 -8.42
CA SER A 28 7.91 -22.44 -7.25
C SER A 28 8.31 -20.96 -7.38
N ILE A 29 9.40 -20.66 -8.08
CA ILE A 29 9.86 -19.28 -8.33
C ILE A 29 8.96 -18.58 -9.37
N ASN A 30 8.39 -19.33 -10.31
CA ASN A 30 7.60 -18.82 -11.43
C ASN A 30 6.08 -18.91 -11.21
N ILE A 31 5.62 -19.20 -9.99
CA ILE A 31 4.18 -19.21 -9.70
C ILE A 31 3.62 -17.82 -9.95
N ASN A 32 2.65 -17.74 -10.87
CA ASN A 32 1.90 -16.53 -11.14
C ASN A 32 0.93 -16.28 -9.98
N VAL A 33 1.43 -15.66 -8.92
CA VAL A 33 0.62 -15.25 -7.77
C VAL A 33 -0.04 -13.90 -8.05
N PRO A 34 -1.24 -13.64 -7.48
CA PRO A 34 -1.88 -12.32 -7.56
C PRO A 34 -0.97 -11.20 -7.07
N LEU A 35 -1.17 -9.99 -7.59
CA LEU A 35 -0.36 -8.82 -7.28
C LEU A 35 -0.37 -8.53 -5.77
N GLU A 36 -1.53 -8.62 -5.15
CA GLU A 36 -1.77 -8.42 -3.72
C GLU A 36 -0.93 -9.38 -2.88
N TYR A 37 -0.92 -10.66 -3.27
CA TYR A 37 -0.11 -11.69 -2.61
C TYR A 37 1.38 -11.33 -2.68
N LYS A 38 1.85 -10.95 -3.86
CA LYS A 38 3.24 -10.55 -4.06
C LYS A 38 3.59 -9.31 -3.25
N MET A 39 2.70 -8.32 -3.17
CA MET A 39 2.94 -7.07 -2.45
C MET A 39 2.94 -7.26 -0.94
N TYR A 40 2.04 -8.09 -0.41
CA TYR A 40 1.94 -8.34 1.02
C TYR A 40 2.98 -9.35 1.52
N TYR A 41 3.01 -10.58 0.98
CA TYR A 41 3.84 -11.66 1.53
C TYR A 41 5.28 -11.65 1.03
N ILE A 42 5.52 -11.27 -0.23
CA ILE A 42 6.85 -11.37 -0.85
C ILE A 42 7.60 -10.05 -0.71
N LYS A 43 7.00 -8.94 -1.17
CA LYS A 43 7.64 -7.62 -1.17
C LYS A 43 7.49 -6.85 0.15
N LYS A 44 6.53 -7.23 1.02
CA LYS A 44 6.22 -6.54 2.29
C LYS A 44 6.01 -5.02 2.11
N GLN A 45 5.29 -4.66 1.05
CA GLN A 45 4.95 -3.28 0.72
C GLN A 45 3.63 -2.83 1.33
N LEU A 46 2.71 -3.77 1.59
CA LEU A 46 1.40 -3.53 2.21
C LEU A 46 1.46 -3.79 3.71
N MET A 47 0.77 -2.95 4.49
CA MET A 47 0.69 -3.09 5.95
C MET A 47 -0.34 -4.14 6.37
N ASP A 48 -1.46 -4.19 5.66
CA ASP A 48 -2.56 -5.12 5.93
C ASP A 48 -2.79 -6.02 4.72
N TRP A 49 -3.30 -7.23 4.95
CA TRP A 49 -3.68 -8.11 3.86
C TRP A 49 -4.95 -7.57 3.19
N PRO A 50 -4.91 -7.12 1.92
CA PRO A 50 -6.06 -6.48 1.30
C PRO A 50 -7.15 -7.49 0.91
N GLY A 51 -6.81 -8.77 0.82
CA GLY A 51 -7.65 -9.78 0.16
C GLY A 51 -7.41 -9.84 -1.34
N ILE A 52 -8.08 -10.79 -2.00
CA ILE A 52 -8.10 -10.88 -3.46
C ILE A 52 -8.87 -9.67 -3.99
N ASN A 53 -8.32 -8.95 -4.97
CA ASN A 53 -8.90 -7.72 -5.53
C ASN A 53 -9.04 -6.57 -4.52
N GLY A 54 -8.37 -6.64 -3.37
CA GLY A 54 -8.50 -5.60 -2.33
C GLY A 54 -7.76 -4.30 -2.66
N LEU A 55 -6.98 -4.28 -3.75
CA LEU A 55 -6.39 -3.06 -4.30
C LEU A 55 -7.29 -2.41 -5.35
N ASP A 56 -8.34 -3.10 -5.81
CA ASP A 56 -9.24 -2.58 -6.82
C ASP A 56 -9.98 -1.35 -6.28
N TYR A 57 -9.97 -0.29 -7.08
CA TYR A 57 -10.53 0.99 -6.74
C TYR A 57 -11.38 1.50 -7.91
N SER A 58 -12.64 1.81 -7.61
CA SER A 58 -13.55 2.46 -8.54
C SER A 58 -13.59 3.96 -8.25
N LEU A 59 -13.65 4.78 -9.29
CA LEU A 59 -13.73 6.23 -9.14
C LEU A 59 -14.96 6.65 -8.34
N ASN A 60 -14.87 7.76 -7.63
CA ASN A 60 -15.87 8.29 -6.68
C ASN A 60 -16.09 7.45 -5.43
N THR A 61 -15.31 6.39 -5.21
CA THR A 61 -15.36 5.62 -3.97
C THR A 61 -14.57 6.35 -2.88
N ASN A 62 -15.19 6.62 -1.74
CA ASN A 62 -14.50 7.24 -0.63
C ASN A 62 -13.74 6.17 0.19
N LEU A 63 -12.42 6.30 0.28
CA LEU A 63 -11.58 5.46 1.12
C LEU A 63 -11.58 6.02 2.53
N MET A 64 -12.18 5.29 3.46
CA MET A 64 -12.26 5.71 4.86
C MET A 64 -11.10 5.13 5.66
N PHE A 65 -10.46 5.99 6.45
CA PHE A 65 -9.35 5.63 7.35
C PHE A 65 -9.80 5.53 8.81
N SER A 66 -11.10 5.38 9.04
CA SER A 66 -11.73 5.29 10.37
C SER A 66 -12.28 3.89 10.62
N LEU A 67 -12.08 3.36 11.84
CA LEU A 67 -12.64 2.06 12.25
C LEU A 67 -14.17 2.04 12.35
N GLU A 68 -14.82 3.21 12.43
CA GLU A 68 -16.29 3.32 12.44
C GLU A 68 -16.90 2.85 11.10
N HIS A 69 -16.14 2.95 10.01
CA HIS A 69 -16.59 2.62 8.66
C HIS A 69 -16.02 1.28 8.15
N LYS A 70 -16.26 0.18 8.88
CA LYS A 70 -15.72 -1.17 8.56
C LYS A 70 -15.94 -1.63 7.12
N ASP A 71 -17.08 -1.29 6.51
CA ASP A 71 -17.41 -1.73 5.15
C ASP A 71 -16.61 -1.00 4.07
N ASN A 72 -16.20 0.25 4.33
CA ASN A 72 -15.41 1.10 3.41
C ASN A 72 -13.99 1.36 3.92
N LEU A 73 -13.52 0.53 4.85
CA LEU A 73 -12.21 0.67 5.44
C LEU A 73 -11.14 0.49 4.36
N VAL A 74 -10.16 1.39 4.36
CA VAL A 74 -9.01 1.33 3.47
C VAL A 74 -8.24 0.01 3.62
N LYS A 75 -8.06 -0.71 2.51
CA LYS A 75 -7.31 -1.99 2.46
C LYS A 75 -5.99 -1.88 1.70
N CYS A 76 -5.81 -0.80 0.96
CA CYS A 76 -4.71 -0.54 0.04
C CYS A 76 -3.50 0.18 0.67
N ARG A 77 -3.39 0.18 2.01
CA ARG A 77 -2.32 0.89 2.72
C ARG A 77 -0.98 0.19 2.56
N GLY A 78 -0.04 0.92 1.98
CA GLY A 78 1.37 0.57 1.93
C GLY A 78 2.09 0.87 3.25
N ASN A 79 3.42 0.91 3.23
CA ASN A 79 4.21 1.35 4.38
C ASN A 79 4.04 2.86 4.65
N GLY A 80 4.39 3.28 5.87
CA GLY A 80 4.39 4.68 6.29
C GLY A 80 3.08 5.19 6.87
N TRP A 81 2.14 4.32 7.20
CA TRP A 81 0.95 4.66 7.98
C TRP A 81 1.10 4.19 9.42
N ASN A 82 0.47 4.90 10.34
CA ASN A 82 0.29 4.40 11.70
C ASN A 82 -0.94 3.45 11.76
N LYS A 83 -1.28 3.01 12.97
CA LYS A 83 -2.49 2.22 13.17
C LYS A 83 -3.72 3.07 12.85
N ILE A 84 -4.78 2.41 12.40
CA ILE A 84 -6.09 3.03 12.19
C ILE A 84 -6.68 3.30 13.58
N GLU A 85 -7.18 4.50 13.77
CA GLU A 85 -7.87 4.99 14.97
C GLU A 85 -9.38 5.13 14.66
N ASP A 86 -10.15 5.59 15.64
CA ASP A 86 -11.62 5.67 15.49
C ASP A 86 -12.03 6.68 14.43
N ASP A 87 -11.29 7.78 14.27
CA ASP A 87 -11.61 8.91 13.38
C ASP A 87 -10.70 9.01 12.15
N GLY A 88 -9.63 8.21 12.05
CA GLY A 88 -8.68 8.32 10.95
C GLY A 88 -7.36 7.61 11.21
N THR A 89 -6.29 8.01 10.50
CA THR A 89 -4.95 7.52 10.78
C THR A 89 -3.88 8.58 10.54
N TRP A 90 -2.82 8.53 11.35
CA TRP A 90 -1.64 9.38 11.15
C TRP A 90 -0.73 8.82 10.05
N THR A 91 -0.30 9.68 9.15
CA THR A 91 0.85 9.40 8.27
C THR A 91 2.17 9.50 9.04
N GLN A 92 3.16 8.75 8.59
CA GLN A 92 4.56 8.95 8.93
C GLN A 92 5.19 9.90 7.89
N ASP A 93 6.50 9.78 7.65
CA ASP A 93 7.28 10.58 6.70
C ASP A 93 7.05 10.20 5.23
N ASP A 94 6.80 8.93 4.91
CA ASP A 94 6.52 8.46 3.53
C ASP A 94 5.40 7.42 3.52
N ALA A 95 4.15 7.89 3.47
CA ALA A 95 2.96 7.04 3.51
C ALA A 95 2.47 6.68 2.10
N LYS A 96 2.34 5.38 1.78
CA LYS A 96 1.99 4.93 0.42
C LYS A 96 0.62 4.28 0.35
N LEU A 97 -0.10 4.50 -0.73
CA LEU A 97 -1.40 3.90 -1.01
C LEU A 97 -1.37 3.29 -2.41
N TYR A 98 -1.78 2.04 -2.55
CA TYR A 98 -1.71 1.31 -3.80
C TYR A 98 -3.11 1.04 -4.35
N LEU A 99 -3.48 1.69 -5.45
CA LEU A 99 -4.80 1.59 -6.05
C LEU A 99 -4.70 0.95 -7.44
N ASN A 100 -5.58 0.00 -7.73
CA ASN A 100 -5.76 -0.57 -9.04
C ASN A 100 -7.08 -0.04 -9.62
N LEU A 101 -7.01 0.88 -10.57
CA LEU A 101 -8.18 1.48 -11.20
C LEU A 101 -8.95 0.46 -12.04
N ASN A 102 -10.23 0.27 -11.68
CA ASN A 102 -11.15 -0.55 -12.46
C ASN A 102 -11.56 0.13 -13.77
N ASP A 103 -11.68 1.46 -13.73
CA ASP A 103 -12.18 2.28 -14.83
C ASP A 103 -11.03 2.93 -15.60
N GLU A 104 -11.14 2.99 -16.94
CA GLU A 104 -10.22 3.77 -17.75
C GLU A 104 -10.49 5.27 -17.61
N VAL A 105 -9.45 6.02 -17.26
CA VAL A 105 -9.57 7.46 -17.01
C VAL A 105 -9.31 8.25 -18.28
N SER A 106 -10.36 8.82 -18.86
CA SER A 106 -10.29 9.58 -20.12
C SER A 106 -10.04 11.09 -19.94
N GLY A 107 -10.00 11.59 -18.70
CA GLY A 107 -9.87 13.02 -18.40
C GLY A 107 -9.17 13.32 -17.08
N ASP A 108 -8.99 14.61 -16.80
CA ASP A 108 -8.45 15.03 -15.50
C ASP A 108 -9.41 14.65 -14.37
N LYS A 109 -8.87 14.34 -13.21
CA LYS A 109 -9.61 13.92 -12.03
C LYS A 109 -9.32 14.83 -10.85
N THR A 110 -10.15 14.75 -9.81
CA THR A 110 -9.98 15.54 -8.59
C THR A 110 -9.73 14.62 -7.41
N LEU A 111 -8.58 14.77 -6.77
CA LEU A 111 -8.29 14.14 -5.48
C LEU A 111 -8.87 15.01 -4.37
N LYS A 112 -9.88 14.49 -3.69
CA LYS A 112 -10.40 15.05 -2.45
C LYS A 112 -9.74 14.36 -1.26
N LEU A 113 -9.14 15.15 -0.39
CA LEU A 113 -8.45 14.71 0.83
C LEU A 113 -9.11 15.39 2.03
N VAL A 114 -9.56 14.61 3.01
CA VAL A 114 -10.13 15.11 4.26
C VAL A 114 -9.13 14.84 5.39
N LEU A 115 -8.67 15.92 6.01
CA LEU A 115 -7.73 15.93 7.11
C LEU A 115 -8.46 16.29 8.41
N GLY A 116 -8.28 15.49 9.45
CA GLY A 116 -8.75 15.84 10.79
C GLY A 116 -7.79 16.77 11.51
N LYS A 117 -6.48 16.52 11.37
CA LYS A 117 -5.42 17.28 12.04
C LYS A 117 -4.11 17.24 11.25
N ALA A 118 -3.25 18.24 11.45
CA ALA A 118 -1.89 18.25 10.94
C ALA A 118 -0.92 18.73 12.02
N MET A 119 0.32 18.24 11.97
CA MET A 119 1.39 18.81 12.78
C MET A 119 1.73 20.24 12.31
N PRO A 120 2.19 21.12 13.22
CA PRO A 120 2.57 22.48 12.87
C PRO A 120 3.79 22.49 11.95
N ASP A 121 3.81 23.44 11.01
CA ASP A 121 4.89 23.62 10.00
C ASP A 121 5.16 22.41 9.09
N THR A 122 4.20 21.48 9.03
CA THR A 122 4.26 20.32 8.15
C THR A 122 4.01 20.69 6.68
N THR A 123 4.82 20.13 5.79
CA THR A 123 4.63 20.25 4.34
C THR A 123 4.34 18.88 3.78
N VAL A 124 3.26 18.76 3.00
CA VAL A 124 2.80 17.50 2.43
C VAL A 124 3.06 17.55 0.94
N HIS A 125 3.84 16.60 0.44
CA HIS A 125 4.08 16.35 -0.97
C HIS A 125 3.25 15.15 -1.39
N ILE A 126 2.37 15.35 -2.37
CA ILE A 126 1.59 14.28 -2.97
C ILE A 126 2.32 13.85 -4.25
N LEU A 127 2.70 12.58 -4.30
CA LEU A 127 3.29 11.96 -5.48
C LEU A 127 2.36 10.87 -6.01
N ILE A 128 2.32 10.72 -7.33
CA ILE A 128 1.62 9.60 -8.00
C ILE A 128 2.64 8.88 -8.86
N ASN A 129 2.82 7.58 -8.64
CA ASN A 129 3.82 6.75 -9.32
C ASN A 129 5.22 7.38 -9.24
N ASP A 130 5.61 7.79 -8.02
CA ASP A 130 6.89 8.45 -7.69
C ASP A 130 7.15 9.80 -8.39
N LYS A 131 6.16 10.35 -9.09
CA LYS A 131 6.21 11.71 -9.66
C LYS A 131 5.45 12.68 -8.79
N GLU A 132 6.10 13.77 -8.41
CA GLU A 132 5.45 14.82 -7.60
C GLU A 132 4.33 15.49 -8.39
N LEU A 133 3.13 15.48 -7.82
CA LEU A 133 1.96 16.17 -8.34
C LEU A 133 1.96 17.61 -7.82
N LEU A 134 2.08 17.77 -6.51
CA LEU A 134 2.05 19.05 -5.82
C LEU A 134 2.58 18.93 -4.39
N SER A 135 2.85 20.08 -3.79
CA SER A 135 3.10 20.22 -2.36
C SER A 135 2.23 21.33 -1.76
N PHE A 136 1.79 21.12 -0.53
CA PHE A 136 0.98 22.09 0.20
C PHE A 136 1.24 22.03 1.71
N LYS A 137 0.89 23.12 2.41
CA LYS A 137 0.91 23.18 3.87
C LYS A 137 -0.54 23.15 4.38
N PRO A 138 -0.91 22.19 5.24
CA PRO A 138 -2.22 22.17 5.86
C PRO A 138 -2.47 23.44 6.69
N LEU A 139 -3.65 24.04 6.52
CA LEU A 139 -4.14 25.17 7.32
C LEU A 139 -4.94 24.63 8.50
N GLN A 140 -4.79 25.23 9.69
CA GLN A 140 -5.43 24.74 10.92
C GLN A 140 -6.97 24.68 10.85
N ASP A 141 -7.59 25.60 10.11
CA ASP A 141 -9.06 25.70 10.01
C ASP A 141 -9.65 25.00 8.76
N LYS A 142 -8.80 24.35 7.95
CA LYS A 142 -9.23 23.71 6.70
C LYS A 142 -9.01 22.21 6.77
N GLN A 143 -10.12 21.49 6.73
CA GLN A 143 -10.15 20.02 6.77
C GLN A 143 -10.18 19.41 5.36
N GLU A 144 -10.86 20.03 4.41
CA GLU A 144 -11.01 19.47 3.06
C GLU A 144 -10.07 20.13 2.04
N TYR A 145 -9.35 19.31 1.27
CA TYR A 145 -8.46 19.74 0.21
C TYR A 145 -8.83 19.06 -1.10
N GLU A 146 -8.87 19.82 -2.18
CA GLU A 146 -9.17 19.33 -3.52
C GLU A 146 -8.02 19.68 -4.45
N PHE A 147 -7.55 18.67 -5.18
CA PHE A 147 -6.41 18.79 -6.06
C PHE A 147 -6.73 18.19 -7.42
N LYS A 148 -6.43 18.94 -8.49
CA LYS A 148 -6.61 18.44 -9.84
C LYS A 148 -5.45 17.52 -10.22
N ILE A 149 -5.75 16.28 -10.57
CA ILE A 149 -4.82 15.29 -11.12
C ILE A 149 -4.94 15.30 -12.64
N PRO A 150 -3.89 15.70 -13.38
CA PRO A 150 -3.86 15.57 -14.82
C PRO A 150 -3.97 14.11 -15.25
N LYS A 151 -4.70 13.84 -16.33
CA LYS A 151 -4.86 12.47 -16.88
C LYS A 151 -3.54 11.73 -17.14
N GLU A 152 -2.44 12.46 -17.31
CA GLU A 152 -1.10 11.87 -17.54
C GLU A 152 -0.60 11.01 -16.38
N PHE A 153 -1.03 11.32 -15.14
CA PHE A 153 -0.70 10.54 -13.95
C PHE A 153 -1.61 9.32 -13.77
N LEU A 154 -2.70 9.23 -14.54
CA LEU A 154 -3.74 8.19 -14.43
C LEU A 154 -3.78 7.26 -15.65
N LYS A 155 -2.71 7.26 -16.46
CA LYS A 155 -2.59 6.36 -17.62
C LYS A 155 -2.44 4.90 -17.22
N ASP A 156 -1.76 4.66 -16.11
CA ASP A 156 -1.55 3.32 -15.59
C ASP A 156 -2.76 2.90 -14.77
N LYS A 157 -3.22 1.66 -14.95
CA LYS A 157 -4.26 1.08 -14.10
C LYS A 157 -3.80 0.99 -12.65
N PHE A 158 -2.53 0.66 -12.44
CA PHE A 158 -1.95 0.59 -11.10
C PHE A 158 -1.30 1.92 -10.71
N LEU A 159 -1.76 2.48 -9.60
CA LEU A 159 -1.34 3.76 -9.06
C LEU A 159 -0.76 3.59 -7.66
N CYS A 160 0.32 4.30 -7.40
CA CYS A 160 0.93 4.45 -6.10
C CYS A 160 0.82 5.92 -5.69
N LEU A 161 -0.11 6.23 -4.78
CA LEU A 161 -0.21 7.56 -4.18
C LEU A 161 0.69 7.61 -2.96
N ASN A 162 1.70 8.48 -2.99
CA ASN A 162 2.61 8.66 -1.87
C ASN A 162 2.36 10.03 -1.24
N PHE A 163 2.24 10.05 0.08
CA PHE A 163 2.19 11.24 0.90
C PHE A 163 3.52 11.33 1.62
N LYS A 164 4.42 12.13 1.06
CA LYS A 164 5.68 12.44 1.71
C LYS A 164 5.48 13.67 2.58
N VAL A 165 5.78 13.55 3.87
CA VAL A 165 5.44 14.55 4.86
C VAL A 165 6.71 15.03 5.55
N ASP A 166 7.03 16.30 5.34
CA ASP A 166 8.16 16.97 5.97
C ASP A 166 7.75 17.53 7.34
N ASN A 167 8.67 17.53 8.30
CA ASN A 167 8.46 17.98 9.68
C ASN A 167 7.42 17.15 10.45
N CYS A 168 7.52 15.82 10.38
CA CYS A 168 6.79 14.92 11.28
C CYS A 168 7.29 15.06 12.72
N ASN A 169 6.39 14.93 13.69
CA ASN A 169 6.69 15.00 15.11
C ASN A 169 6.26 13.74 15.85
N TYR A 170 6.97 13.41 16.94
CA TYR A 170 6.59 12.29 17.79
C TYR A 170 5.47 12.69 18.75
N ILE A 171 4.31 12.05 18.60
CA ILE A 171 3.16 12.18 19.51
C ILE A 171 2.96 10.88 20.29
N ASN A 172 2.22 10.94 21.39
CA ASN A 172 1.81 9.73 22.10
C ASN A 172 0.70 9.04 21.31
N ASP A 173 0.82 7.72 21.15
CA ASP A 173 -0.20 6.88 20.53
C ASP A 173 -1.48 6.92 21.39
N THR A 174 -2.60 7.28 20.77
CA THR A 174 -3.91 7.34 21.44
C THR A 174 -4.36 5.97 21.94
N ASN A 175 -3.93 4.89 21.27
CA ASN A 175 -4.23 3.51 21.65
C ASN A 175 -3.25 2.97 22.70
N ASN A 176 -2.08 3.59 22.89
CA ASN A 176 -1.09 3.18 23.87
C ASN A 176 -0.21 4.34 24.30
N TYR A 177 -0.58 5.00 25.40
CA TYR A 177 0.11 6.17 25.94
C TYR A 177 1.59 5.98 26.30
N HIS A 178 2.08 4.73 26.38
CA HIS A 178 3.50 4.43 26.61
C HIS A 178 4.32 4.37 25.31
N LYS A 179 3.67 4.44 24.16
CA LYS A 179 4.30 4.37 22.85
C LYS A 179 4.23 5.74 22.16
N LYS A 180 5.35 6.17 21.59
CA LYS A 180 5.40 7.33 20.71
C LYS A 180 5.31 6.89 19.25
N ILE A 181 4.53 7.61 18.45
CA ILE A 181 4.40 7.42 17.00
C ILE A 181 4.90 8.66 16.28
N LEU A 182 5.52 8.45 15.12
CA LEU A 182 5.87 9.55 14.22
C LEU A 182 4.60 9.96 13.47
N ALA A 183 4.20 11.22 13.60
CA ALA A 183 2.95 11.74 13.05
C ALA A 183 3.21 12.98 12.18
N GLY A 184 2.65 12.98 10.98
CA GLY A 184 2.66 14.11 10.06
C GLY A 184 1.27 14.74 9.93
N ILE A 185 0.42 14.13 9.11
CA ILE A 185 -0.99 14.50 8.93
C ILE A 185 -1.92 13.37 9.33
N PHE A 186 -3.08 13.73 9.83
CA PHE A 186 -4.16 12.82 10.18
C PHE A 186 -5.19 12.81 9.06
N ILE A 187 -5.32 11.68 8.39
CA ILE A 187 -6.20 11.51 7.24
C ILE A 187 -7.43 10.75 7.68
N GLU A 188 -8.60 11.31 7.38
CA GLU A 188 -9.90 10.68 7.64
C GLU A 188 -10.42 9.96 6.40
N SER A 189 -10.34 10.63 5.24
CA SER A 189 -10.80 10.03 3.99
C SER A 189 -10.09 10.57 2.74
N ILE A 190 -10.07 9.73 1.69
CA ILE A 190 -9.51 10.04 0.37
C ILE A 190 -10.49 9.60 -0.70
N ASN A 191 -10.80 10.48 -1.65
CA ASN A 191 -11.65 10.18 -2.79
C ASN A 191 -11.05 10.72 -4.09
N LEU A 192 -11.12 9.94 -5.17
CA LEU A 192 -10.73 10.34 -6.51
C LEU A 192 -11.97 10.44 -7.40
N LEU A 193 -12.32 11.68 -7.79
CA LEU A 193 -13.53 12.06 -8.55
C LEU A 193 -13.21 12.26 -10.04
#